data_AF-A0A2T4UJ83-F1
#
_entry.id   AF-A0A2T4UJ83-F1
#
_cell.length_a   1.000
_cell.length_b   1.000
_cell.length_c   1.000
_cell.angle_alpha   90.00
_cell.angle_beta   90.00
_cell.angle_gamma   90.00
#
_symmetry.space_group_name_H-M   'P 1'
#
loop_
_entity.id
_entity.type
_entity.pdbx_description
1 polymer ?
#
loop_
_entity_poly.entity_id
_entity_poly.type
_entity_poly.pdbx_seq_one_letter_code
_entity_poly.pdbx_strand_id
1 'polypeptide(L)'
;MLEGPIRAVSVLLSLAILVGFALFAIDETREASRETAAAVADRPSVAVDPSPQQERAREAAHGTVRELVDDVNDVALAPFASIVDGSDDRWVRRGVPALLGLLVYGYGLATLARFSRGRA
;
A
#
# COMPACT_ATOMS: atom_id res chain seq x y z
N MET A 1 21.88 -21.07 7.92
CA MET A 1 21.14 -20.61 9.13
C MET A 1 20.36 -19.32 8.90
N LEU A 2 20.73 -18.45 7.94
CA LEU A 2 20.05 -17.16 7.68
C LEU A 2 18.75 -17.24 6.85
N GLU A 3 18.54 -18.33 6.13
CA GLU A 3 17.43 -18.44 5.20
C GLU A 3 16.05 -18.35 5.85
N GLY A 4 15.81 -19.06 6.96
CA GLY A 4 14.52 -19.10 7.64
C GLY A 4 14.02 -17.70 8.02
N PRO A 5 14.84 -16.90 8.73
CA PRO A 5 14.53 -15.50 9.03
C PRO A 5 14.30 -14.64 7.79
N ILE A 6 15.15 -14.72 6.77
CA ILE A 6 15.01 -13.91 5.53
C ILE A 6 13.68 -14.24 4.83
N ARG A 7 13.33 -15.53 4.75
CA ARG A 7 12.07 -15.97 4.15
C ARG A 7 10.87 -15.48 4.95
N ALA A 8 10.93 -15.55 6.29
CA ALA A 8 9.85 -15.04 7.14
C ALA A 8 9.63 -13.55 6.93
N VAL A 9 10.70 -12.74 6.95
CA VAL A 9 10.63 -11.29 6.70
C VAL A 9 10.08 -10.99 5.31
N SER A 10 10.56 -11.68 4.28
CA SER A 10 10.06 -11.55 2.90
C SER A 10 8.55 -11.78 2.81
N VAL A 11 8.06 -12.86 3.43
CA VAL A 11 6.64 -13.20 3.43
C VAL A 11 5.82 -12.16 4.19
N LEU A 12 6.27 -11.75 5.38
CA LEU A 12 5.55 -10.79 6.21
C LEU A 12 5.44 -9.41 5.53
N LEU A 13 6.55 -8.90 4.97
CA LEU A 13 6.54 -7.63 4.24
C LEU A 13 5.66 -7.70 2.99
N SER A 14 5.76 -8.79 2.22
CA SER A 14 4.93 -8.96 1.02
C SER A 14 3.45 -9.02 1.37
N LEU A 15 3.09 -9.70 2.46
CA LEU A 15 1.71 -9.78 2.93
C LEU A 15 1.20 -8.42 3.38
N ALA A 16 1.98 -7.66 4.15
CA ALA A 16 1.62 -6.32 4.60
C ALA A 16 1.37 -5.38 3.40
N ILE A 17 2.24 -5.42 2.40
CA ILE A 17 2.11 -4.61 1.17
C ILE A 17 0.88 -5.03 0.35
N LEU A 18 0.65 -6.33 0.17
CA LEU A 18 -0.54 -6.81 -0.55
C LEU A 18 -1.83 -6.41 0.16
N VAL A 19 -1.90 -6.59 1.47
CA VAL A 19 -3.09 -6.25 2.27
C VAL A 19 -3.32 -4.74 2.24
N GLY A 20 -2.28 -3.92 2.44
CA GLY A 20 -2.41 -2.46 2.39
C GLY A 20 -2.89 -1.96 1.03
N PHE A 21 -2.33 -2.47 -0.06
CA PHE A 21 -2.76 -2.09 -1.40
C PHE A 21 -4.20 -2.54 -1.71
N ALA A 22 -4.58 -3.77 -1.30
CA ALA A 22 -5.95 -4.25 -1.48
C ALA A 22 -6.96 -3.39 -0.71
N LEU A 23 -6.62 -3.01 0.52
CA LEU A 23 -7.42 -2.15 1.36
C LEU A 23 -7.59 -0.74 0.76
N PHE A 24 -6.51 -0.14 0.24
CA PHE A 24 -6.58 1.10 -0.53
C PHE A 24 -7.52 0.98 -1.75
N ALA A 25 -7.35 -0.07 -2.56
CA ALA A 25 -8.15 -0.27 -3.75
C ALA A 25 -9.66 -0.40 -3.44
N ILE A 26 -9.99 -1.06 -2.33
CA ILE A 26 -11.37 -1.17 -1.84
C ILE A 26 -11.94 0.20 -1.49
N ASP A 27 -11.18 1.06 -0.82
CA ASP A 27 -11.67 2.37 -0.41
C ASP A 27 -11.82 3.31 -1.60
N GLU A 28 -10.84 3.37 -2.50
CA GLU A 28 -10.92 4.17 -3.73
C GLU A 28 -12.14 3.78 -4.58
N THR A 29 -12.41 2.46 -4.70
CA THR A 29 -13.58 1.96 -5.42
C THR A 29 -14.89 2.35 -4.74
N ARG A 30 -14.92 2.32 -3.39
CA ARG A 30 -16.10 2.73 -2.61
C ARG A 30 -16.35 4.23 -2.71
N GLU A 31 -15.32 5.05 -2.70
CA GLU A 31 -15.42 6.50 -2.87
C GLU A 31 -15.97 6.84 -4.25
N ALA A 32 -15.36 6.32 -5.31
CA ALA A 32 -15.82 6.51 -6.69
C ALA A 32 -17.29 6.07 -6.88
N SER A 33 -17.68 4.96 -6.24
CA SER A 33 -19.07 4.49 -6.26
C SER A 33 -20.03 5.45 -5.57
N ARG A 34 -19.65 6.03 -4.42
CA ARG A 34 -20.46 7.01 -3.69
C ARG A 34 -20.62 8.31 -4.47
N GLU A 35 -19.55 8.79 -5.10
CA GLU A 35 -19.59 9.98 -5.95
C GLU A 35 -20.53 9.79 -7.13
N THR A 36 -20.40 8.65 -7.82
CA THR A 36 -21.28 8.30 -8.94
C THR A 36 -22.74 8.24 -8.49
N ALA A 37 -23.02 7.59 -7.35
CA ALA A 37 -24.37 7.50 -6.80
C ALA A 37 -24.95 8.88 -6.41
N ALA A 38 -24.12 9.77 -5.86
CA ALA A 38 -24.53 11.14 -5.53
C ALA A 38 -24.85 11.97 -6.77
N ALA A 39 -24.03 11.85 -7.82
CA ALA A 39 -24.24 12.52 -9.10
C ALA A 39 -25.55 12.07 -9.77
N VAL A 40 -25.85 10.76 -9.77
CA VAL A 40 -27.12 10.23 -10.29
C VAL A 40 -28.33 10.72 -9.48
N ALA A 41 -28.16 10.93 -8.18
CA ALA A 41 -29.22 11.40 -7.28
C ALA A 41 -29.40 12.93 -7.26
N ASP A 42 -28.68 13.68 -8.12
CA ASP A 42 -28.62 15.15 -8.15
C ASP A 42 -28.35 15.78 -6.77
N ARG A 43 -27.58 15.07 -5.93
CA ARG A 43 -27.11 15.60 -4.65
C ARG A 43 -25.76 16.26 -4.87
N PRO A 44 -25.47 17.41 -4.23
CA PRO A 44 -24.16 18.02 -4.33
C PRO A 44 -23.11 17.01 -3.83
N SER A 45 -22.28 16.52 -4.75
CA SER A 45 -21.12 15.72 -4.41
C SER A 45 -20.15 16.62 -3.64
N VAL A 46 -19.85 16.26 -2.39
CA VAL A 46 -18.76 16.89 -1.62
C VAL A 46 -17.44 16.33 -2.16
N ALA A 47 -17.16 16.58 -3.44
CA ALA A 47 -15.91 16.26 -4.12
C ALA A 47 -14.92 17.36 -3.76
N VAL A 48 -14.47 17.36 -2.51
CA VAL A 48 -13.19 17.98 -2.18
C VAL A 48 -12.25 16.80 -2.08
N ASP A 49 -11.42 16.61 -3.10
CA ASP A 49 -10.30 15.67 -3.03
C ASP A 49 -9.55 16.00 -1.72
N PRO A 50 -9.57 15.09 -0.72
CA PRO A 50 -8.95 15.39 0.55
C PRO A 50 -7.47 15.61 0.30
N SER A 51 -6.93 16.70 0.86
CA SER A 51 -5.49 16.91 0.82
C SER A 51 -4.78 15.68 1.40
N PRO A 52 -3.50 15.42 1.07
CA PRO A 52 -2.75 14.31 1.65
C PRO A 52 -2.77 14.28 3.19
N GLN A 53 -2.99 15.41 3.85
CA GLN A 53 -3.17 15.50 5.31
C GLN A 53 -4.59 15.11 5.75
N GLN A 54 -5.62 15.47 4.99
CA GLN A 54 -7.00 15.05 5.25
C GLN A 54 -7.18 13.55 5.00
N GLU A 55 -6.48 13.00 4.01
CA GLU A 55 -6.47 11.56 3.75
C GLU A 55 -5.78 10.81 4.89
N ARG A 56 -4.60 11.25 5.33
CA ARG A 56 -3.94 10.66 6.52
C ARG A 56 -4.80 10.77 7.80
N ALA A 57 -5.54 11.86 7.96
CA ALA A 57 -6.44 12.02 9.11
C ALA A 57 -7.67 11.10 9.04
N ARG A 58 -8.16 10.77 7.84
CA ARG A 58 -9.17 9.72 7.64
C ARG A 58 -8.60 8.33 7.90
N GLU A 59 -7.38 8.07 7.44
CA GLU A 59 -6.67 6.81 7.68
C GLU A 59 -6.47 6.56 9.18
N ALA A 60 -6.19 7.61 9.96
CA ALA A 60 -6.10 7.54 11.42
C ALA A 60 -7.43 7.19 12.12
N ALA A 61 -8.57 7.24 11.43
CA ALA A 61 -9.86 6.79 11.95
C ALA A 61 -10.13 5.29 11.69
N HIS A 62 -9.20 4.58 11.05
CA HIS A 62 -9.30 3.14 10.84
C HIS A 62 -9.16 2.36 12.15
N GLY A 63 -9.73 1.15 12.22
CA GLY A 63 -9.56 0.28 13.38
C GLY A 63 -8.10 -0.17 13.55
N THR A 64 -7.71 -0.54 14.77
CA THR A 64 -6.32 -0.84 15.18
C THR A 64 -5.57 -1.81 14.26
N VAL A 65 -6.24 -2.81 13.69
CA VAL A 65 -5.61 -3.77 12.76
C VAL A 65 -5.21 -3.10 11.44
N ARG A 66 -6.01 -2.15 10.96
CA ARG A 66 -5.73 -1.45 9.72
C ARG A 66 -4.66 -0.39 9.90
N GLU A 67 -4.70 0.37 10.99
CA GLU A 67 -3.63 1.31 11.34
C GLU A 67 -2.27 0.61 11.38
N LEU A 68 -2.19 -0.58 11.98
CA LEU A 68 -0.96 -1.38 11.99
C LEU A 68 -0.47 -1.75 10.58
N VAL A 69 -1.38 -2.08 9.66
CA VAL A 69 -1.01 -2.39 8.27
C VAL A 69 -0.54 -1.13 7.54
N ASP A 70 -1.21 -0.01 7.75
CA ASP A 70 -0.87 1.27 7.13
C ASP A 70 0.51 1.74 7.63
N ASP A 71 0.81 1.68 8.93
CA ASP A 71 2.12 2.01 9.51
C ASP A 71 3.26 1.15 8.97
N VAL A 72 3.05 -0.18 8.89
CA VAL A 72 4.05 -1.09 8.34
C VAL A 72 4.33 -0.75 6.87
N ASN A 73 3.29 -0.40 6.10
CA ASN A 73 3.45 -0.01 4.71
C ASN A 73 4.15 1.32 4.55
N ASP A 74 3.84 2.32 5.38
CA ASP A 74 4.50 3.62 5.32
C ASP A 74 6.01 3.47 5.55
N VAL A 75 6.42 2.65 6.52
CA VAL A 75 7.84 2.36 6.77
C VAL A 75 8.46 1.53 5.64
N ALA A 76 7.77 0.47 5.20
CA ALA A 76 8.29 -0.43 4.17
C ALA A 76 8.40 0.25 2.79
N LEU A 77 7.51 1.18 2.47
CA LEU A 77 7.43 1.84 1.17
C LEU A 77 8.09 3.21 1.13
N ALA A 78 8.47 3.78 2.27
CA ALA A 78 9.20 5.05 2.36
C ALA A 78 10.39 5.18 1.40
N PRO A 79 11.23 4.13 1.18
CA PRO A 79 12.34 4.23 0.23
C PRO A 79 11.93 4.47 -1.24
N PHE A 80 10.67 4.19 -1.59
CA PHE A 80 10.13 4.34 -2.95
C PHE A 80 9.24 5.57 -3.10
N ALA A 81 8.94 6.29 -2.01
CA ALA A 81 7.97 7.39 -2.01
C ALA A 81 8.38 8.53 -2.96
N SER A 82 9.67 8.87 -3.00
CA SER A 82 10.17 9.97 -3.84
C SER A 82 10.02 9.76 -5.34
N ILE A 83 9.81 8.52 -5.80
CA ILE A 83 9.61 8.18 -7.21
C ILE A 83 8.28 8.74 -7.72
N VAL A 84 7.30 8.91 -6.83
CA VAL A 84 5.93 9.29 -7.16
C VAL A 84 5.53 10.68 -6.65
N ASP A 85 6.46 11.44 -6.08
CA ASP A 85 6.19 12.77 -5.50
C ASP A 85 5.60 13.78 -6.51
N GLY A 86 5.87 13.60 -7.80
CA GLY A 86 5.35 14.46 -8.87
C GLY A 86 3.99 14.04 -9.46
N SER A 87 3.34 13.02 -8.91
CA SER A 87 2.05 12.52 -9.42
C SER A 87 0.91 12.88 -8.49
N ASP A 88 -0.17 13.44 -9.06
CA ASP A 88 -1.43 13.67 -8.35
C ASP A 88 -2.36 12.43 -8.37
N ASP A 89 -2.01 11.39 -9.13
CA ASP A 89 -2.82 10.19 -9.26
C ASP A 89 -2.63 9.25 -8.06
N ARG A 90 -3.71 9.01 -7.30
CA ARG A 90 -3.72 8.14 -6.12
C ARG A 90 -3.24 6.71 -6.43
N TRP A 91 -3.62 6.15 -7.57
CA TRP A 91 -3.19 4.81 -8.01
C TRP A 91 -1.70 4.77 -8.30
N VAL A 92 -1.12 5.83 -8.87
CA VAL A 92 0.32 5.92 -9.07
C VAL A 92 1.03 6.01 -7.72
N ARG A 93 0.59 6.92 -6.84
CA ARG A 93 1.19 7.16 -5.52
C ARG A 93 1.17 5.94 -4.61
N ARG A 94 0.17 5.07 -4.70
CA ARG A 94 0.06 3.84 -3.89
C ARG A 94 0.55 2.59 -4.63
N GLY A 95 0.24 2.48 -5.93
CA GLY A 95 0.51 1.28 -6.73
C GLY A 95 1.97 1.12 -7.13
N VAL A 96 2.65 2.20 -7.52
CA VAL A 96 4.07 2.11 -7.92
C VAL A 96 4.96 1.70 -6.73
N PRO A 97 4.89 2.35 -5.55
CA PRO A 97 5.64 1.89 -4.38
C PRO A 97 5.28 0.46 -3.97
N ALA A 98 4.00 0.08 -3.97
CA ALA A 98 3.59 -1.29 -3.63
C ALA A 98 4.20 -2.33 -4.59
N LEU A 99 4.18 -2.07 -5.90
CA LEU A 99 4.78 -2.95 -6.90
C LEU A 99 6.30 -3.07 -6.69
N LEU A 100 7.00 -1.95 -6.48
CA LEU A 100 8.43 -1.94 -6.21
C LEU A 100 8.77 -2.69 -4.92
N GLY A 101 7.98 -2.47 -3.85
CA GLY A 101 8.13 -3.17 -2.58
C GLY A 101 7.96 -4.69 -2.74
N LEU A 102 6.98 -5.16 -3.52
CA LEU A 102 6.81 -6.59 -3.79
C LEU A 102 7.97 -7.18 -4.62
N LEU A 103 8.51 -6.41 -5.57
CA LEU A 103 9.68 -6.85 -6.33
C LEU A 103 10.92 -6.94 -5.43
N VAL A 104 11.15 -5.96 -4.56
CA VAL A 104 12.34 -5.93 -3.69
C VAL A 104 12.22 -6.92 -2.53
N TYR A 105 11.13 -6.86 -1.78
CA TYR A 105 10.95 -7.66 -0.56
C TYR A 105 10.36 -9.04 -0.83
N GLY A 106 9.51 -9.18 -1.84
CA GLY A 106 8.99 -10.48 -2.26
C GLY A 106 10.02 -11.23 -3.09
N TYR A 107 10.27 -10.76 -4.31
CA TYR A 107 11.15 -11.46 -5.24
C TYR A 107 12.63 -11.40 -4.83
N GLY A 108 13.14 -10.23 -4.46
CA GLY A 108 14.55 -10.03 -4.06
C GLY A 108 14.95 -10.84 -2.83
N LEU A 109 14.23 -10.68 -1.71
CA LEU A 109 14.56 -11.42 -0.48
C LEU A 109 14.31 -12.93 -0.61
N ALA A 110 13.28 -13.38 -1.35
CA ALA A 110 13.09 -14.80 -1.60
C ALA A 110 14.24 -15.41 -2.42
N THR A 111 14.77 -14.67 -3.38
CA THR A 111 15.95 -15.08 -4.16
C THR A 111 17.20 -15.11 -3.29
N LEU A 112 17.41 -14.10 -2.44
CA LEU A 112 18.52 -14.07 -1.48
C LEU A 112 18.44 -15.23 -0.48
N ALA A 113 17.24 -15.57 0.00
CA ALA A 113 17.03 -16.70 0.89
C ALA A 113 17.49 -18.01 0.23
N ARG A 114 17.10 -18.23 -1.04
CA ARG A 114 17.53 -19.38 -1.84
C ARG A 114 19.05 -19.44 -2.03
N PHE A 115 19.68 -18.31 -2.35
CA PHE A 115 21.14 -18.23 -2.47
C PHE A 115 21.84 -18.55 -1.13
N SER A 116 21.34 -18.03 -0.02
CA SER A 116 21.90 -18.28 1.32
C SER A 116 21.77 -19.73 1.80
N ARG A 117 20.94 -20.53 1.13
CA ARG A 117 20.76 -21.99 1.37
C ARG A 117 21.88 -22.81 0.70
N GLY A 118 22.71 -22.23 -0.17
CA GLY A 118 23.84 -22.91 -0.81
C GLY A 118 23.46 -23.81 -1.99
N ARG A 119 22.36 -23.55 -2.68
CA ARG A 119 22.04 -24.19 -3.97
C ARG A 119 21.72 -23.12 -5.00
N ALA A 120 22.71 -22.80 -5.83
CA ALA A 120 22.45 -22.40 -7.22
C ALA A 120 22.02 -23.65 -8.00
#